data_AF-A0A3D0S5N6-F1
#
_entry.id   AF-A0A3D0S5N6-F1
#
_cell.length_a   1.000
_cell.length_b   1.000
_cell.length_c   1.000
_cell.angle_alpha   90.00
_cell.angle_beta   90.00
_cell.angle_gamma   90.00
#
_symmetry.space_group_name_H-M   'P 1'
#
loop_
_entity.id
_entity.type
_entity.pdbx_description
1 polymer ?
#
loop_
_entity_poly.entity_id
_entity_poly.type
_entity_poly.pdbx_seq_one_letter_code
_entity_poly.pdbx_strand_id
1 'polypeptide(L)'
;DDDELARRLPDEGSAEAEVVRRDSDGRLWNAVELLSERCQALLRIVAFEHRPDYREIAADLGMPVGSIGPTRGRCLQKLRALIEEDDAEENGEDHG
;
A
#
# COMPACT_ATOMS: atom_id res chain seq x y z
N ASP A 1 5.37 41.60 6.06
CA ASP A 1 4.05 41.10 6.44
C ASP A 1 3.95 39.62 6.10
N ASP A 2 3.58 38.78 7.06
CA ASP A 2 3.48 37.31 6.91
C ASP A 2 2.51 36.89 5.80
N ASP A 3 1.54 37.76 5.47
CA ASP A 3 0.60 37.63 4.35
C ASP A 3 1.26 37.62 2.96
N GLU A 4 2.38 38.33 2.77
CA GLU A 4 3.11 38.34 1.50
C GLU A 4 3.92 37.04 1.31
N LEU A 5 4.40 36.47 2.42
CA LEU A 5 5.15 35.22 2.45
C LEU A 5 4.26 34.02 2.14
N ALA A 6 3.06 33.98 2.72
CA ALA A 6 2.05 32.94 2.48
C ALA A 6 1.65 32.84 1.00
N ARG A 7 1.64 33.96 0.28
CA ARG A 7 1.26 34.04 -1.14
C ARG A 7 2.31 33.52 -2.13
N ARG A 8 3.57 33.37 -1.68
CA ARG A 8 4.70 32.92 -2.52
C ARG A 8 5.11 31.47 -2.27
N LEU A 9 4.53 30.82 -1.26
CA LEU A 9 4.80 29.42 -0.98
C LEU A 9 4.09 28.56 -2.04
N PRO A 10 4.80 27.63 -2.71
CA PRO A 10 4.16 26.71 -3.64
C PRO A 10 3.14 25.82 -2.91
N ASP A 11 2.04 25.48 -3.60
CA ASP A 11 1.02 24.50 -3.15
C ASP A 11 1.53 23.05 -3.26
N GLU A 12 2.84 22.87 -3.19
CA GLU A 12 3.48 21.58 -3.09
C GLU A 12 3.39 21.22 -1.61
N GLY A 13 2.56 20.23 -1.27
CA GLY A 13 2.18 19.94 0.12
C GLY A 13 3.37 19.99 1.09
N SER A 14 3.15 20.59 2.26
CA SER A 14 4.17 20.93 3.25
C SER A 14 5.22 19.84 3.49
N ALA A 15 6.43 20.21 3.87
CA ALA A 15 7.52 19.28 4.17
C ALA A 15 7.11 18.21 5.20
N GLU A 16 6.33 18.59 6.21
CA GLU A 16 5.77 17.68 7.21
C GLU A 16 4.79 16.67 6.58
N ALA A 17 3.94 17.13 5.66
CA ALA A 17 3.01 16.26 4.95
C ALA A 17 3.73 15.30 4.00
N GLU A 18 4.84 15.71 3.39
CA GLU A 18 5.66 14.83 2.56
C GLU A 18 6.36 13.74 3.39
N VAL A 19 6.89 14.09 4.56
CA VAL A 19 7.50 13.11 5.49
C VAL A 19 6.47 12.06 5.91
N VAL A 20 5.28 12.48 6.34
CA VAL A 20 4.19 11.55 6.76
C VAL A 20 3.78 10.63 5.61
N ARG A 21 3.68 11.13 4.37
CA ARG A 21 3.38 10.28 3.21
C ARG A 21 4.46 9.24 2.95
N ARG A 22 5.73 9.64 2.96
CA ARG A 22 6.86 8.72 2.72
C ARG A 22 6.93 7.63 3.79
N ASP A 23 6.66 7.99 5.03
CA ASP A 23 6.59 7.06 6.15
C ASP A 23 5.45 6.04 5.97
N SER A 24 4.24 6.54 5.66
CA SER A 24 3.06 5.70 5.35
C SER A 24 3.30 4.77 4.15
N ASP A 25 3.94 5.27 3.10
CA ASP A 25 4.30 4.48 1.92
C ASP A 25 5.29 3.36 2.28
N GLY A 26 6.29 3.66 3.13
CA GLY A 26 7.25 2.67 3.62
C GLY A 26 6.59 1.52 4.39
N ARG A 27 5.68 1.85 5.31
CA ARG A 27 4.93 0.86 6.10
C ARG A 27 4.06 -0.04 5.22
N LEU A 28 3.37 0.53 4.24
CA LEU A 28 2.60 -0.23 3.25
C LEU A 28 3.49 -1.20 2.46
N TRP A 29 4.66 -0.75 2.00
CA TRP A 29 5.58 -1.59 1.24
C TRP A 29 6.15 -2.73 2.07
N ASN A 30 6.53 -2.48 3.32
CA ASN A 30 6.96 -3.53 4.25
C ASN A 30 5.86 -4.59 4.44
N ALA A 31 4.62 -4.16 4.67
CA ALA A 31 3.50 -5.08 4.82
C ALA A 31 3.21 -5.90 3.54
N VAL A 32 3.41 -5.31 2.36
CA VAL A 32 3.32 -6.06 1.09
C VAL A 32 4.42 -7.11 1.00
N GLU A 33 5.66 -6.81 1.38
CA GLU A 33 6.78 -7.76 1.33
C GLU A 33 6.62 -8.97 2.24
N LEU A 34 5.83 -8.84 3.32
CA LEU A 34 5.49 -9.96 4.22
C LEU A 34 4.43 -10.92 3.66
N LEU A 35 3.73 -10.55 2.59
CA LEU A 35 2.77 -11.44 1.93
C LEU A 35 3.49 -12.54 1.15
N SER A 36 2.77 -13.63 0.83
CA SER A 36 3.30 -14.63 -0.09
C SER A 36 3.56 -14.03 -1.47
N GLU A 37 4.56 -14.53 -2.20
CA GLU A 37 4.96 -14.03 -3.53
C GLU A 37 3.77 -13.87 -4.49
N ARG A 38 2.84 -14.84 -4.47
CA ARG A 38 1.62 -14.78 -5.29
C ARG A 38 0.72 -13.58 -4.94
N CYS A 39 0.56 -13.27 -3.65
CA CYS A 39 -0.21 -12.09 -3.24
C CYS A 39 0.53 -10.80 -3.59
N GLN A 40 1.85 -10.76 -3.41
CA GLN A 40 2.65 -9.61 -3.79
C GLN A 40 2.52 -9.30 -5.28
N ALA A 41 2.73 -10.31 -6.14
CA ALA A 41 2.64 -10.17 -7.58
C ALA A 41 1.24 -9.72 -8.02
N LEU A 42 0.19 -10.39 -7.52
CA LEU A 42 -1.18 -10.02 -7.85
C LEU A 42 -1.48 -8.57 -7.45
N LEU A 43 -1.18 -8.17 -6.21
CA LEU A 43 -1.50 -6.83 -5.72
C LEU A 43 -0.73 -5.73 -6.45
N ARG A 44 0.56 -5.94 -6.78
CA ARG A 44 1.34 -4.99 -7.60
C ARG A 44 0.70 -4.81 -8.97
N ILE A 45 0.32 -5.89 -9.65
CA ILE A 45 -0.29 -5.78 -10.98
C ILE A 45 -1.61 -5.00 -10.92
N VAL A 46 -2.54 -5.34 -10.02
CA VAL A 46 -3.82 -4.58 -9.93
C VAL A 46 -3.68 -3.16 -9.39
N ALA A 47 -2.59 -2.83 -8.69
CA ALA A 47 -2.35 -1.47 -8.20
C ALA A 47 -1.85 -0.53 -9.31
N PHE A 48 -1.00 -1.02 -10.22
CA PHE A 48 -0.35 -0.18 -11.24
C PHE A 48 -0.94 -0.32 -12.64
N GLU A 49 -1.61 -1.44 -12.95
CA GLU A 49 -2.17 -1.66 -14.28
C GLU A 49 -3.64 -1.20 -14.34
N HIS A 50 -3.95 -0.31 -15.29
CA HIS A 50 -5.29 0.23 -15.45
C HIS A 50 -6.25 -0.80 -16.06
N ARG A 51 -5.74 -1.67 -16.95
CA ARG A 51 -6.52 -2.75 -17.59
C ARG A 51 -5.73 -4.06 -17.66
N PRO A 52 -5.57 -4.76 -16.53
CA PRO A 52 -4.81 -6.00 -16.49
C PRO A 52 -5.46 -7.10 -17.34
N ASP A 53 -4.66 -7.83 -18.12
CA ASP A 53 -5.12 -9.06 -18.77
C ASP A 53 -5.18 -10.20 -17.74
N TYR A 54 -6.39 -10.50 -17.30
CA TYR A 54 -6.65 -11.54 -16.31
C TYR A 54 -6.31 -12.96 -16.79
N ARG A 55 -6.20 -13.21 -18.09
CA ARG A 55 -5.74 -14.51 -18.60
C ARG A 55 -4.24 -14.67 -18.44
N GLU A 56 -3.48 -13.62 -18.71
CA GLU A 56 -2.03 -13.58 -18.53
C GLU A 56 -1.68 -13.71 -17.04
N ILE A 57 -2.33 -12.92 -16.18
CA ILE A 57 -2.15 -13.00 -14.72
C ILE A 57 -2.48 -14.39 -14.18
N ALA A 58 -3.57 -15.00 -14.65
CA ALA A 58 -3.94 -16.36 -14.27
C ALA A 58 -2.88 -17.39 -14.64
N ALA A 59 -2.30 -17.26 -15.84
CA ALA A 59 -1.22 -18.13 -16.30
C ALA A 59 0.05 -17.96 -15.47
N ASP A 60 0.51 -16.71 -15.30
CA ASP A 60 1.74 -16.38 -14.57
C ASP A 60 1.67 -16.78 -13.10
N LEU A 61 0.50 -16.62 -12.48
CA LEU A 61 0.29 -16.95 -11.07
C LEU A 61 -0.22 -18.38 -10.85
N GLY A 62 -0.34 -19.18 -11.92
CA GLY A 62 -0.75 -20.58 -11.86
C GLY A 62 -2.12 -20.79 -11.21
N MET A 63 -3.11 -19.92 -11.52
CA MET A 63 -4.44 -19.97 -10.92
C MET A 63 -5.58 -19.79 -11.94
N PRO A 64 -6.80 -20.29 -11.69
CA PRO A 64 -7.93 -20.05 -12.60
C PRO A 64 -8.30 -18.56 -12.69
N VAL A 65 -8.67 -18.09 -13.88
CA VAL A 65 -9.16 -16.71 -14.10
C VAL A 65 -10.30 -16.35 -13.14
N GLY A 66 -11.27 -17.26 -12.96
CA GLY A 66 -12.38 -17.04 -12.02
C GLY A 66 -11.97 -16.96 -10.54
N SER A 67 -10.73 -17.35 -10.21
CA SER A 67 -10.21 -17.28 -8.84
C SER A 67 -9.47 -15.97 -8.53
N ILE A 68 -9.23 -15.11 -9.51
CA ILE A 68 -8.48 -13.85 -9.34
C ILE A 68 -9.19 -12.94 -8.31
N GLY A 69 -10.49 -12.72 -8.47
CA GLY A 69 -11.28 -11.89 -7.55
C GLY A 69 -11.24 -12.39 -6.10
N PRO A 70 -11.63 -13.65 -5.83
CA PRO A 70 -11.51 -14.24 -4.49
C PRO A 70 -10.08 -14.23 -3.92
N THR A 71 -9.07 -14.48 -4.76
CA THR A 71 -7.67 -14.44 -4.34
C THR A 71 -7.24 -13.03 -3.97
N ARG A 72 -7.60 -12.02 -4.77
CA ARG A 72 -7.36 -10.60 -4.46
C ARG A 72 -7.98 -10.22 -3.13
N GLY A 73 -9.24 -10.60 -2.88
CA GLY A 73 -9.92 -10.32 -1.61
C GLY A 73 -9.18 -10.92 -0.41
N ARG A 74 -8.75 -12.18 -0.50
CA ARG A 74 -7.94 -12.82 0.56
C ARG A 74 -6.58 -12.15 0.75
N CYS A 75 -5.89 -11.76 -0.32
CA CYS A 75 -4.61 -11.06 -0.22
C CYS A 75 -4.76 -9.69 0.44
N LEU A 76 -5.80 -8.93 0.10
CA LEU A 76 -6.09 -7.62 0.72
C LEU A 76 -6.46 -7.76 2.20
N GLN A 77 -7.20 -8.81 2.58
CA GLN A 77 -7.50 -9.06 3.99
C GLN A 77 -6.24 -9.36 4.81
N LYS A 78 -5.31 -10.14 4.26
CA LYS A 78 -4.01 -10.37 4.90
C LYS A 78 -3.17 -9.10 5.00
N LEU A 79 -3.14 -8.30 3.93
CA LEU A 79 -2.42 -7.03 3.94
C LEU A 79 -2.95 -6.08 5.02
N ARG A 80 -4.27 -5.98 5.14
CA ARG A 80 -4.92 -5.20 6.20
C ARG A 80 -4.51 -5.68 7.59
N ALA A 81 -4.52 -6.98 7.84
CA ALA A 81 -4.13 -7.53 9.14
C ALA A 81 -2.67 -7.18 9.49
N LEU A 82 -1.74 -7.28 8.52
CA LEU A 82 -0.35 -6.91 8.74
C LEU A 82 -0.16 -5.42 9.07
N ILE A 83 -0.92 -4.53 8.41
CA ILE A 83 -0.89 -3.10 8.71
C ILE A 83 -1.47 -2.82 10.10
N GLU A 84 -2.58 -3.48 10.45
CA GLU A 84 -3.21 -3.35 11.77
C GLU A 84 -2.31 -3.89 12.91
N GLU A 85 -1.54 -4.95 12.66
CA GLU A 85 -0.54 -5.48 13.59
C GLU A 85 0.63 -4.49 13.79
N ASP A 86 1.17 -3.95 12.70
CA ASP A 86 2.25 -2.96 12.71
C ASP A 86 1.82 -1.66 13.43
N ASP A 87 0.59 -1.19 13.17
CA ASP A 87 -0.02 -0.07 13.91
C ASP A 87 -0.14 -0.37 15.42
N ALA A 88 -0.47 -1.61 15.80
CA ALA A 88 -0.63 -1.99 17.20
C ALA A 88 0.71 -2.07 17.94
N GLU A 89 1.79 -2.47 17.26
CA GLU A 89 3.15 -2.47 17.82
C GLU A 89 3.66 -1.03 18.04
N GLU A 90 3.48 -0.12 17.09
CA GLU A 90 3.88 1.29 17.26
C GLU A 90 3.12 2.01 18.39
N ASN A 91 1.81 1.73 18.54
CA ASN A 91 0.98 2.34 19.58
C ASN A 91 1.11 1.66 20.95
N GLY A 92 1.72 0.46 21.02
CA GLY A 92 1.93 -0.32 22.24
C GLY A 92 3.27 -0.05 22.94
N GLU A 93 4.19 0.65 22.28
CA GLU A 93 5.55 0.91 22.78
C GLU A 93 5.67 2.23 23.59
N ASP A 94 4.59 3.00 23.73
CA ASP A 94 4.47 4.09 24.69
C ASP A 94 3.83 3.54 25.97
N HIS A 95 4.56 3.60 27.09
CA HIS A 95 4.25 3.21 28.50
C HIS A 95 5.20 2.15 29.08
N GLY A 96 6.49 2.49 29.16
CA GLY A 96 7.48 1.89 30.06
C GLY A 96 8.35 2.95 30.71
#